data_AF-A0A3D3TC74-F1
#
_entry.id   AF-A0A3D3TC74-F1
#
_cell.length_a   1.000
_cell.length_b   1.000
_cell.length_c   1.000
_cell.angle_alpha   90.00
_cell.angle_beta   90.00
_cell.angle_gamma   90.00
#
_symmetry.space_group_name_H-M   'P 1'
#
loop_
_entity.id
_entity.type
_entity.pdbx_description
1 polymer ?
#
loop_
_entity_poly.entity_id
_entity_poly.type
_entity_poly.pdbx_seq_one_letter_code
_entity_poly.pdbx_strand_id
1 'polypeptide(L)'
;KESEDGINYSGNVRYNRFTTKYGPHIDYDGVSANLIDARVDVAFPFLSSFKAGVRGGVFYQGADKVDYGVGSDDLFHNLTVLNANPYINIGGDNFLLSLGVNLAHAFDFNDKTQIAPTAKIKWNFEEKSMFYLNVDGGVNNNNLLYIFRENKYVNPYDRIAISRTPYDIKAGVKSAVINGFEFDIFGGYKYTKNQYLYVPGNTSSWYNVSDAMYADMGAGHFGGSIRTKLIPYTDLSLGATGLFYNVKKYTDENEYNGGREKKPWGLPTIKFAFNADFTFIDNLVLTANYTFEGGRKTYFMGESVSMDAINDLSFKANYNLLDWLSVYGKANNILNQKYERYYGYTLQGINILGGINLKF
;
A
#
# COMPACT_ATOMS: atom_id res chain seq x y z
N LYS A 1 -3.55 -18.51 36.08
CA LYS A 1 -2.99 -17.15 35.90
C LYS A 1 -1.48 -17.30 35.99
N GLU A 2 -0.85 -17.80 34.94
CA GLU A 2 0.59 -18.02 34.87
C GLU A 2 1.04 -17.65 33.45
N SER A 3 2.14 -16.89 33.36
CA SER A 3 2.90 -16.48 32.15
C SER A 3 2.63 -15.12 31.47
N GLU A 4 2.30 -14.04 32.19
CA GLU A 4 2.38 -12.67 31.59
C GLU A 4 3.69 -11.91 31.87
N ASP A 5 4.59 -12.46 32.69
CA ASP A 5 5.83 -11.78 33.15
C ASP A 5 7.11 -12.16 32.37
N GLY A 6 6.98 -12.78 31.20
CA GLY A 6 8.12 -13.21 30.38
C GLY A 6 8.56 -12.19 29.32
N ILE A 7 9.80 -12.34 28.84
CA ILE A 7 10.26 -11.69 27.61
C ILE A 7 9.46 -12.29 26.44
N ASN A 8 8.78 -11.43 25.67
CA ASN A 8 8.10 -11.82 24.45
C ASN A 8 9.00 -11.50 23.27
N TYR A 9 9.17 -12.46 22.36
CA TYR A 9 9.94 -12.24 21.15
C TYR A 9 9.24 -12.84 19.93
N SER A 10 9.44 -12.22 18.78
CA SER A 10 9.05 -12.75 17.50
C SER A 10 10.11 -12.44 16.45
N GLY A 11 10.29 -13.36 15.51
CA GLY A 11 11.24 -13.21 14.42
C GLY A 11 10.61 -13.67 13.11
N ASN A 12 10.92 -12.97 12.03
CA ASN A 12 10.56 -13.38 10.68
C ASN A 12 11.72 -13.13 9.75
N VAL A 13 12.00 -14.10 8.89
CA VAL A 13 12.91 -13.95 7.76
C VAL A 13 12.16 -14.33 6.51
N ARG A 14 12.30 -13.49 5.48
CA ARG A 14 11.68 -13.69 4.18
C ARG A 14 12.72 -13.49 3.08
N TYR A 15 12.73 -14.42 2.15
CA TYR A 15 13.50 -14.34 0.92
C TYR A 15 12.56 -14.27 -0.29
N ASN A 16 12.87 -13.41 -1.25
CA ASN A 16 12.24 -13.41 -2.56
C ASN A 16 13.33 -13.31 -3.64
N ARG A 17 13.19 -14.09 -4.71
CA ARG A 17 13.87 -13.83 -5.97
C ARG A 17 12.92 -13.05 -6.87
N PHE A 18 13.38 -11.93 -7.38
CA PHE A 18 12.68 -11.12 -8.37
C PHE A 18 13.41 -11.24 -9.71
N THR A 19 12.67 -11.38 -10.81
CA THR A 19 13.24 -11.44 -12.16
C THR A 19 12.24 -10.84 -13.15
N THR A 20 12.71 -10.02 -14.08
CA THR A 20 11.95 -9.67 -15.30
C THR A 20 12.62 -10.29 -16.52
N LYS A 21 11.83 -10.61 -17.54
CA LYS A 21 12.38 -11.23 -18.76
C LYS A 21 13.15 -10.22 -19.61
N TYR A 22 12.62 -9.01 -19.75
CA TYR A 22 13.17 -7.99 -20.64
C TYR A 22 13.50 -6.70 -19.88
N GLY A 23 14.56 -6.03 -20.32
CA GLY A 23 14.94 -4.68 -19.92
C GLY A 23 14.23 -3.61 -20.77
N PRO A 24 14.85 -2.43 -21.01
CA PRO A 24 14.30 -1.35 -21.85
C PRO A 24 14.13 -1.68 -23.34
N HIS A 25 14.71 -2.79 -23.80
CA HIS A 25 14.55 -3.34 -25.14
C HIS A 25 14.35 -4.86 -25.07
N ILE A 26 13.70 -5.43 -26.08
CA ILE A 26 13.48 -6.89 -26.18
C ILE A 26 14.81 -7.67 -26.28
N ASP A 27 15.87 -7.01 -26.72
CA ASP A 27 17.22 -7.59 -26.85
C ASP A 27 18.04 -7.53 -25.57
N TYR A 28 17.56 -6.80 -24.54
CA TYR A 28 18.22 -6.75 -23.24
C TYR A 28 17.48 -7.63 -22.24
N ASP A 29 18.24 -8.45 -21.52
CA ASP A 29 17.73 -9.21 -20.39
C ASP A 29 17.23 -8.26 -19.30
N GLY A 30 16.15 -8.67 -18.62
CA GLY A 30 15.61 -7.92 -17.49
C GLY A 30 16.45 -8.07 -16.23
N VAL A 31 16.21 -7.15 -15.28
CA VAL A 31 16.87 -7.21 -13.97
C VAL A 31 16.42 -8.42 -13.16
N SER A 32 17.37 -9.01 -12.47
CA SER A 32 17.12 -10.02 -11.45
C SER A 32 17.68 -9.56 -10.11
N ALA A 33 16.98 -9.85 -9.01
CA ALA A 33 17.38 -9.40 -7.68
C ALA A 33 17.02 -10.39 -6.59
N ASN A 34 17.90 -10.50 -5.59
CA ASN A 34 17.67 -11.22 -4.35
C ASN A 34 17.22 -10.23 -3.28
N LEU A 35 16.07 -10.49 -2.66
CA LEU A 35 15.50 -9.66 -1.60
C LEU A 35 15.44 -10.47 -0.31
N ILE A 36 16.09 -9.97 0.73
CA ILE A 36 16.08 -10.55 2.09
C ILE A 36 15.47 -9.51 3.04
N ASP A 37 14.49 -9.92 3.82
CA ASP A 37 13.84 -9.11 4.86
C ASP A 37 13.85 -9.89 6.16
N ALA A 38 14.64 -9.45 7.12
CA ALA A 38 14.72 -10.04 8.45
C ALA A 38 14.24 -9.03 9.49
N ARG A 39 13.32 -9.47 10.35
CA ARG A 39 12.69 -8.64 11.38
C ARG A 39 12.69 -9.38 12.71
N VAL A 40 12.88 -8.64 13.78
CA VAL A 40 12.79 -9.12 15.15
C VAL A 40 12.00 -8.11 15.98
N ASP A 41 11.21 -8.59 16.92
CA ASP A 41 10.56 -7.78 17.94
C ASP A 41 10.84 -8.44 19.28
N VAL A 42 11.39 -7.68 20.23
CA VAL A 42 11.65 -8.15 21.59
C VAL A 42 10.99 -7.16 22.54
N ALA A 43 10.11 -7.67 23.39
CA ALA A 43 9.42 -6.92 24.43
C ALA A 43 9.67 -7.56 25.80
N PHE A 44 9.87 -6.72 26.81
CA PHE A 44 10.06 -7.13 28.18
C PHE A 44 9.09 -6.35 29.09
N PRO A 45 8.61 -6.98 30.18
CA PRO A 45 7.89 -6.27 31.23
C PRO A 45 8.75 -5.13 31.78
N PHE A 46 8.16 -3.97 31.99
CA PHE A 46 8.82 -2.79 32.53
C PHE A 46 7.86 -2.12 33.50
N LEU A 47 8.14 -2.13 34.81
CA LEU A 47 7.17 -1.74 35.84
C LEU A 47 5.88 -2.60 35.78
N SER A 48 4.97 -2.45 36.74
CA SER A 48 3.82 -3.35 36.91
C SER A 48 2.79 -3.33 35.77
N SER A 49 2.78 -2.30 34.92
CA SER A 49 1.74 -2.09 33.89
C SER A 49 2.28 -1.62 32.53
N PHE A 50 3.61 -1.57 32.36
CA PHE A 50 4.23 -1.16 31.12
C PHE A 50 5.00 -2.34 30.51
N LYS A 51 5.08 -2.36 29.19
CA LYS A 51 5.98 -3.26 28.45
C LYS A 51 6.85 -2.39 27.57
N ALA A 52 8.15 -2.51 27.70
CA ALA A 52 9.09 -1.83 26.81
C ALA A 52 9.62 -2.85 25.79
N GLY A 53 9.96 -2.39 24.60
CA GLY A 53 10.47 -3.28 23.58
C GLY A 53 11.22 -2.54 22.48
N VAL A 54 11.88 -3.32 21.65
CA VAL A 54 12.54 -2.83 20.45
C VAL A 54 12.19 -3.75 19.31
N ARG A 55 11.60 -3.18 18.26
CA ARG A 55 11.50 -3.84 16.96
C ARG A 55 12.70 -3.44 16.12
N GLY A 56 13.39 -4.41 15.53
CA GLY A 56 14.51 -4.18 14.64
C GLY A 56 14.33 -4.92 13.33
N GLY A 57 15.02 -4.47 12.30
CA GLY A 57 15.02 -5.18 11.03
C GLY A 57 16.10 -4.72 10.07
N VAL A 58 16.48 -5.64 9.19
CA VAL A 58 17.32 -5.39 8.03
C VAL A 58 16.59 -5.87 6.79
N PHE A 59 16.50 -4.99 5.81
CA PHE A 59 16.12 -5.34 4.45
C PHE A 59 17.35 -5.19 3.57
N TYR A 60 17.58 -6.16 2.69
CA TYR A 60 18.61 -6.13 1.66
C TYR A 60 18.01 -6.49 0.31
N GLN A 61 18.33 -5.71 -0.71
CA GLN A 61 18.11 -6.02 -2.11
C GLN A 61 19.45 -5.97 -2.83
N GLY A 62 19.88 -7.12 -3.35
CA GLY A 62 21.02 -7.23 -4.24
C GLY A 62 20.56 -7.52 -5.66
N ALA A 63 20.78 -6.59 -6.60
CA ALA A 63 20.46 -6.83 -8.00
C ALA A 63 21.69 -7.35 -8.75
N ASP A 64 21.44 -8.20 -9.74
CA ASP A 64 22.46 -8.63 -10.68
C ASP A 64 22.82 -7.42 -11.56
N LYS A 65 24.11 -7.24 -11.87
CA LYS A 65 24.54 -6.14 -12.74
C LYS A 65 23.94 -6.30 -14.13
N VAL A 66 23.36 -5.22 -14.64
CA VAL A 66 22.83 -5.14 -16.01
C VAL A 66 23.41 -3.91 -16.68
N ASP A 67 23.80 -4.04 -17.93
CA ASP A 67 24.28 -2.94 -18.76
C ASP A 67 23.37 -2.79 -19.98
N TYR A 68 22.75 -1.62 -20.10
CA TYR A 68 21.90 -1.25 -21.24
C TYR A 68 22.60 -0.32 -22.24
N GLY A 69 23.92 -0.16 -22.15
CA GLY A 69 24.74 0.60 -23.11
C GLY A 69 24.64 2.12 -22.96
N VAL A 70 24.33 2.60 -21.77
CA VAL A 70 23.91 3.99 -21.50
C VAL A 70 24.84 4.77 -20.57
N GLY A 71 26.01 4.20 -20.28
CA GLY A 71 27.10 4.90 -19.55
C GLY A 71 26.81 5.19 -18.07
N SER A 72 25.85 4.50 -17.47
CA SER A 72 25.58 4.53 -16.02
C SER A 72 26.06 3.22 -15.39
N ASP A 73 27.00 3.31 -14.46
CA ASP A 73 27.70 2.13 -13.92
C ASP A 73 26.90 1.33 -12.86
N ASP A 74 25.68 1.75 -12.48
CA ASP A 74 24.88 1.01 -11.49
C ASP A 74 23.38 1.35 -11.49
N LEU A 75 22.69 1.09 -12.60
CA LEU A 75 21.23 1.33 -12.77
C LEU A 75 20.34 0.55 -11.79
N PHE A 76 20.88 -0.46 -11.10
CA PHE A 76 20.13 -1.25 -10.13
C PHE A 76 20.95 -1.43 -8.86
N HIS A 77 21.50 -0.33 -8.37
CA HIS A 77 22.29 -0.31 -7.15
C HIS A 77 21.61 -1.04 -5.99
N ASN A 78 22.44 -1.69 -5.18
CA ASN A 78 22.00 -2.42 -4.01
C ASN A 78 21.32 -1.46 -3.02
N LEU A 79 20.33 -2.00 -2.31
CA LEU A 79 19.60 -1.28 -1.27
C LEU A 79 19.68 -2.06 0.04
N THR A 80 20.20 -1.43 1.09
CA THR A 80 20.13 -1.98 2.46
C THR A 80 19.37 -1.00 3.34
N VAL A 81 18.30 -1.42 4.00
CA VAL A 81 17.57 -0.60 4.97
C VAL A 81 17.68 -1.21 6.35
N LEU A 82 18.32 -0.49 7.26
CA LEU A 82 18.34 -0.80 8.68
C LEU A 82 17.21 -0.03 9.38
N ASN A 83 16.44 -0.70 10.22
CA ASN A 83 15.40 -0.08 11.03
C ASN A 83 15.46 -0.54 12.49
N ALA A 84 15.12 0.39 13.38
CA ALA A 84 14.90 0.16 14.80
C ALA A 84 13.72 1.02 15.28
N ASN A 85 12.86 0.44 16.10
CA ASN A 85 11.74 1.08 16.75
C ASN A 85 11.73 0.69 18.22
N PRO A 86 12.43 1.42 19.10
CA PRO A 86 12.17 1.36 20.52
C PRO A 86 10.75 1.85 20.80
N TYR A 87 10.03 1.13 21.65
CA TYR A 87 8.67 1.47 22.04
C TYR A 87 8.36 1.14 23.50
N ILE A 88 7.32 1.78 24.01
CA ILE A 88 6.65 1.46 25.27
C ILE A 88 5.18 1.20 24.98
N ASN A 89 4.63 0.19 25.63
CA ASN A 89 3.22 -0.15 25.62
C ASN A 89 2.67 -0.02 27.02
N ILE A 90 1.52 0.64 27.11
CA ILE A 90 0.77 0.88 28.34
C ILE A 90 -0.62 0.31 28.10
N GLY A 91 -0.95 -0.74 28.85
CA GLY A 91 -2.25 -1.37 28.82
C GLY A 91 -3.04 -0.97 30.06
N GLY A 92 -4.29 -0.56 29.86
CA GLY A 92 -5.31 -0.52 30.90
C GLY A 92 -6.57 -1.24 30.42
N ASP A 93 -7.59 -1.30 31.28
CA ASP A 93 -8.81 -2.07 30.98
C ASP A 93 -9.52 -1.60 29.70
N ASN A 94 -9.57 -0.29 29.49
CA ASN A 94 -10.30 0.34 28.38
C ASN A 94 -9.39 1.10 27.41
N PHE A 95 -8.07 1.07 27.58
CA PHE A 95 -7.15 1.76 26.69
C PHE A 95 -5.88 0.96 26.41
N LEU A 96 -5.35 1.14 25.21
CA LEU A 96 -4.04 0.67 24.80
C LEU A 96 -3.29 1.83 24.19
N LEU A 97 -2.14 2.15 24.76
CA LEU A 97 -1.23 3.18 24.28
C LEU A 97 0.12 2.55 23.95
N SER A 98 0.55 2.70 22.71
CA SER A 98 1.91 2.37 22.25
C SER A 98 2.59 3.66 21.81
N LEU A 99 3.79 3.92 22.30
CA LEU A 99 4.60 5.09 21.93
C LEU A 99 6.00 4.62 21.57
N GLY A 100 6.57 5.13 20.48
CA GLY A 100 7.90 4.75 20.03
C GLY A 100 8.45 5.72 19.00
N VAL A 101 9.61 5.37 18.44
CA VAL A 101 10.28 6.18 17.41
C VAL A 101 10.87 5.24 16.37
N ASN A 102 10.46 5.37 15.11
CA ASN A 102 11.12 4.71 13.98
C ASN A 102 12.43 5.43 13.65
N LEU A 103 13.54 4.71 13.77
CA LEU A 103 14.89 5.09 13.35
C LEU A 103 15.23 4.22 12.14
N ALA A 104 15.42 4.83 10.98
CA ALA A 104 15.75 4.09 9.76
C ALA A 104 16.90 4.76 9.01
N HIS A 105 17.79 3.93 8.46
CA HIS A 105 18.85 4.35 7.55
C HIS A 105 18.86 3.42 6.34
N ALA A 106 18.76 4.01 5.15
CA ALA A 106 18.83 3.32 3.87
C ALA A 106 20.17 3.63 3.22
N PHE A 107 21.00 2.60 3.06
CA PHE A 107 22.17 2.62 2.20
C PHE A 107 21.73 2.34 0.77
N ASP A 108 21.95 3.32 -0.10
CA ASP A 108 21.42 3.37 -1.45
C ASP A 108 22.42 4.14 -2.33
N PHE A 109 22.09 4.46 -3.59
CA PHE A 109 22.94 5.38 -4.38
C PHE A 109 23.17 6.71 -3.65
N ASN A 110 22.14 7.20 -2.96
CA ASN A 110 22.25 8.31 -2.02
C ASN A 110 21.65 7.88 -0.69
N ASP A 111 22.50 7.73 0.32
CA ASP A 111 22.06 7.33 1.66
C ASP A 111 20.98 8.26 2.24
N LYS A 112 20.00 7.66 2.90
CA LYS A 112 18.87 8.38 3.51
C LYS A 112 18.62 7.94 4.95
N THR A 113 18.64 8.90 5.87
CA THR A 113 18.16 8.70 7.25
C THR A 113 16.73 9.23 7.41
N GLN A 114 15.91 8.54 8.20
CA GLN A 114 14.61 9.02 8.66
C GLN A 114 14.41 8.71 10.13
N ILE A 115 13.98 9.72 10.89
CA ILE A 115 13.50 9.59 12.27
C ILE A 115 12.04 10.01 12.27
N ALA A 116 11.14 9.17 12.75
CA ALA A 116 9.71 9.46 12.77
C ALA A 116 9.07 8.96 14.08
N PRO A 117 8.13 9.71 14.68
CA PRO A 117 7.40 9.22 15.84
C PRO A 117 6.47 8.07 15.44
N THR A 118 6.27 7.13 16.35
CA THR A 118 5.22 6.12 16.23
C THR A 118 4.32 6.18 17.45
N ALA A 119 3.01 6.24 17.25
CA ALA A 119 2.04 6.18 18.32
C ALA A 119 0.84 5.36 17.89
N LYS A 120 0.30 4.55 18.80
CA LYS A 120 -0.95 3.83 18.60
C LYS A 120 -1.79 3.99 19.86
N ILE A 121 -2.91 4.68 19.73
CA ILE A 121 -3.89 4.84 20.79
C ILE A 121 -5.14 4.07 20.37
N LYS A 122 -5.65 3.26 21.28
CA LYS A 122 -7.01 2.73 21.24
C LYS A 122 -7.64 3.03 22.58
N TRP A 123 -8.79 3.68 22.57
CA TRP A 123 -9.54 3.98 23.77
C TRP A 123 -11.01 3.59 23.57
N ASN A 124 -11.43 2.56 24.30
CA ASN A 124 -12.82 2.14 24.38
C ASN A 124 -13.54 3.07 25.35
N PHE A 125 -14.22 4.08 24.84
CA PHE A 125 -15.00 5.01 25.66
C PHE A 125 -16.39 4.44 25.99
N GLU A 126 -16.83 3.43 25.24
CA GLU A 126 -18.00 2.60 25.52
C GLU A 126 -17.65 1.14 25.17
N GLU A 127 -18.44 0.17 25.67
CA GLU A 127 -18.20 -1.27 25.44
C GLU A 127 -18.05 -1.62 23.95
N LYS A 128 -18.83 -0.95 23.08
CA LYS A 128 -18.86 -1.18 21.64
C LYS A 128 -18.39 0.01 20.81
N SER A 129 -17.73 1.00 21.43
CA SER A 129 -17.23 2.17 20.71
C SER A 129 -15.80 2.52 21.11
N MET A 130 -14.98 2.78 20.11
CA MET A 130 -13.55 3.01 20.26
C MET A 130 -13.10 4.23 19.48
N PHE A 131 -12.38 5.13 20.13
CA PHE A 131 -11.51 6.11 19.48
C PHE A 131 -10.15 5.48 19.19
N TYR A 132 -9.59 5.75 18.02
CA TYR A 132 -8.23 5.33 17.69
C TYR A 132 -7.41 6.46 17.06
N LEU A 133 -6.11 6.45 17.34
CA LEU A 133 -5.09 7.28 16.71
C LEU A 133 -3.92 6.39 16.31
N ASN A 134 -3.44 6.52 15.09
CA ASN A 134 -2.19 5.94 14.62
C ASN A 134 -1.30 7.07 14.10
N VAL A 135 -0.08 7.12 14.58
CA VAL A 135 1.02 7.95 14.06
C VAL A 135 2.12 6.99 13.66
N ASP A 136 2.62 7.15 12.43
CA ASP A 136 3.70 6.34 11.89
C ASP A 136 4.61 7.20 10.98
N GLY A 137 5.65 6.60 10.45
CA GLY A 137 6.57 7.21 9.50
C GLY A 137 7.85 6.39 9.39
N GLY A 138 8.76 6.77 8.50
CA GLY A 138 10.01 6.05 8.29
C GLY A 138 10.43 6.04 6.82
N VAL A 139 11.28 5.08 6.48
CA VAL A 139 11.67 4.81 5.09
C VAL A 139 10.57 3.95 4.43
N ASN A 140 10.09 4.37 3.27
CA ASN A 140 9.07 3.63 2.53
C ASN A 140 9.68 2.48 1.73
N ASN A 141 8.89 1.44 1.50
CA ASN A 141 9.31 0.28 0.75
C ASN A 141 9.21 0.52 -0.76
N ASN A 142 10.34 0.86 -1.40
CA ASN A 142 10.41 1.05 -2.86
C ASN A 142 11.33 0.02 -3.51
N ASN A 143 11.30 -1.23 -3.00
CA ASN A 143 12.07 -2.32 -3.59
C ASN A 143 11.45 -2.77 -4.94
N LEU A 144 12.24 -3.45 -5.78
CA LEU A 144 11.85 -3.85 -7.14
C LEU A 144 10.55 -4.66 -7.14
N LEU A 145 10.44 -5.67 -6.27
CA LEU A 145 9.24 -6.51 -6.20
C LEU A 145 7.99 -5.71 -5.82
N TYR A 146 8.11 -4.76 -4.90
CA TYR A 146 7.00 -3.90 -4.49
C TYR A 146 6.56 -2.99 -5.64
N ILE A 147 7.51 -2.30 -6.28
CA ILE A 147 7.24 -1.38 -7.39
C ILE A 147 6.58 -2.11 -8.57
N PHE A 148 7.10 -3.28 -8.97
CA PHE A 148 6.51 -4.04 -10.09
C PHE A 148 5.12 -4.60 -9.77
N ARG A 149 4.80 -4.88 -8.50
CA ARG A 149 3.45 -5.27 -8.08
C ARG A 149 2.48 -4.10 -8.07
N GLU A 150 2.96 -2.91 -7.74
CA GLU A 150 2.18 -1.67 -7.81
C GLU A 150 1.92 -1.30 -9.27
N ASN A 151 2.98 -1.12 -10.05
CA ASN A 151 2.95 -0.75 -11.46
C ASN A 151 3.91 -1.63 -12.28
N LYS A 152 3.35 -2.66 -12.92
CA LYS A 152 4.11 -3.54 -13.83
C LYS A 152 4.64 -2.85 -15.10
N TYR A 153 4.21 -1.61 -15.33
CA TYR A 153 4.59 -0.82 -16.49
C TYR A 153 5.61 0.28 -16.15
N VAL A 154 6.18 0.24 -14.94
CA VAL A 154 7.31 1.11 -14.58
C VAL A 154 8.41 1.00 -15.61
N ASN A 155 9.06 2.12 -15.93
CA ASN A 155 10.18 2.12 -16.85
C ASN A 155 11.28 1.15 -16.35
N PRO A 156 11.66 0.12 -17.13
CA PRO A 156 12.60 -0.91 -16.71
C PRO A 156 14.08 -0.46 -16.77
N TYR A 157 14.33 0.84 -16.97
CA TYR A 157 15.67 1.39 -17.13
C TYR A 157 16.45 1.49 -15.82
N ASP A 158 15.77 1.84 -14.72
CA ASP A 158 16.37 2.02 -13.39
C ASP A 158 15.32 1.68 -12.32
N ARG A 159 15.77 1.48 -11.09
CA ARG A 159 14.92 1.32 -9.91
C ARG A 159 14.31 2.66 -9.47
N ILE A 160 13.13 2.58 -8.86
CA ILE A 160 12.53 3.70 -8.15
C ILE A 160 13.32 4.01 -6.87
N ALA A 161 13.72 5.27 -6.73
CA ALA A 161 14.45 5.76 -5.56
C ALA A 161 13.60 5.68 -4.28
N ILE A 162 14.26 5.52 -3.14
CA ILE A 162 13.58 5.43 -1.83
C ILE A 162 12.91 6.76 -1.45
N SER A 163 11.66 6.68 -1.01
CA SER A 163 10.90 7.78 -0.42
C SER A 163 10.84 7.66 1.10
N ARG A 164 10.58 8.78 1.78
CA ARG A 164 10.54 8.83 3.25
C ARG A 164 9.31 9.56 3.75
N THR A 165 8.73 9.09 4.82
CA THR A 165 7.57 9.70 5.46
C THR A 165 7.96 10.19 6.85
N PRO A 166 8.14 11.51 7.06
CA PRO A 166 8.42 12.03 8.39
C PRO A 166 7.27 11.84 9.38
N TYR A 167 6.03 11.85 8.90
CA TYR A 167 4.85 11.58 9.69
C TYR A 167 3.66 11.17 8.81
N ASP A 168 2.88 10.22 9.31
CA ASP A 168 1.62 9.71 8.79
C ASP A 168 0.66 9.56 9.96
N ILE A 169 -0.38 10.39 10.01
CA ILE A 169 -1.30 10.48 11.14
C ILE A 169 -2.68 10.09 10.65
N LYS A 170 -3.32 9.13 11.32
CA LYS A 170 -4.72 8.75 11.08
C LYS A 170 -5.45 8.59 12.40
N ALA A 171 -6.60 9.24 12.53
CA ALA A 171 -7.50 9.08 13.68
C ALA A 171 -8.91 8.74 13.21
N GLY A 172 -9.69 8.12 14.09
CA GLY A 172 -11.08 7.82 13.82
C GLY A 172 -11.84 7.27 15.00
N VAL A 173 -13.13 7.08 14.79
CA VAL A 173 -14.05 6.48 15.74
C VAL A 173 -14.72 5.30 15.07
N LYS A 174 -14.67 4.15 15.75
CA LYS A 174 -15.41 2.94 15.39
C LYS A 174 -16.50 2.69 16.40
N SER A 175 -17.65 2.21 15.93
CA SER A 175 -18.72 1.79 16.82
C SER A 175 -19.51 0.63 16.23
N ALA A 176 -19.94 -0.27 17.10
CA ALA A 176 -20.78 -1.42 16.83
C ALA A 176 -21.95 -1.49 17.84
N VAL A 177 -22.47 -0.34 18.28
CA VAL A 177 -23.51 -0.26 19.33
C VAL A 177 -24.78 -1.02 18.95
N ILE A 178 -25.15 -1.00 17.67
CA ILE A 178 -26.25 -1.80 17.12
C ILE A 178 -25.68 -3.16 16.70
N ASN A 179 -26.16 -4.25 17.30
CA ASN A 179 -25.72 -5.60 16.93
C ASN A 179 -25.94 -5.86 15.43
N GLY A 180 -24.89 -6.29 14.73
CA GLY A 180 -24.94 -6.50 13.29
C GLY A 180 -24.77 -5.25 12.45
N PHE A 181 -24.46 -4.08 13.04
CA PHE A 181 -24.12 -2.86 12.32
C PHE A 181 -22.87 -2.20 12.91
N GLU A 182 -21.88 -1.95 12.07
CA GLU A 182 -20.61 -1.32 12.43
C GLU A 182 -20.38 -0.09 11.57
N PHE A 183 -19.81 0.96 12.14
CA PHE A 183 -19.28 2.10 11.36
C PHE A 183 -17.87 2.50 11.81
N ASP A 184 -17.14 3.12 10.90
CA ASP A 184 -15.84 3.77 11.12
C ASP A 184 -15.88 5.14 10.43
N ILE A 185 -15.60 6.21 11.15
CA ILE A 185 -15.40 7.55 10.59
C ILE A 185 -13.98 7.96 10.90
N PHE A 186 -13.23 8.37 9.87
CA PHE A 186 -11.81 8.59 10.00
C PHE A 186 -11.29 9.73 9.14
N GLY A 187 -10.16 10.28 9.56
CA GLY A 187 -9.39 11.26 8.81
C GLY A 187 -7.90 11.12 9.09
N GLY A 188 -7.09 11.73 8.25
CA GLY A 188 -5.65 11.64 8.39
C GLY A 188 -4.87 12.53 7.44
N TYR A 189 -3.56 12.61 7.69
CA TYR A 189 -2.61 13.37 6.90
C TYR A 189 -1.24 12.71 6.92
N LYS A 190 -0.67 12.54 5.73
CA LYS A 190 0.65 11.98 5.49
C LYS A 190 1.52 12.99 4.75
N TYR A 191 2.75 13.20 5.20
CA TYR A 191 3.76 13.93 4.44
C TYR A 191 4.84 12.98 3.96
N THR A 192 5.16 12.99 2.67
CA THR A 192 6.18 12.13 2.07
C THR A 192 7.18 12.97 1.29
N LYS A 193 8.46 12.75 1.57
CA LYS A 193 9.58 13.30 0.82
C LYS A 193 9.98 12.32 -0.29
N ASN A 194 10.29 12.86 -1.47
CA ASN A 194 10.57 12.08 -2.68
C ASN A 194 9.48 11.04 -3.00
N GLN A 195 8.21 11.38 -2.82
CA GLN A 195 7.11 10.56 -3.31
C GLN A 195 7.22 10.41 -4.82
N TYR A 196 7.29 9.19 -5.32
CA TYR A 196 7.22 8.93 -6.76
C TYR A 196 5.77 8.99 -7.24
N LEU A 197 5.56 9.61 -8.39
CA LEU A 197 4.29 9.68 -9.11
C LEU A 197 4.55 9.14 -10.52
N TYR A 198 3.67 8.27 -11.00
CA TYR A 198 3.82 7.68 -12.32
C TYR A 198 3.24 8.60 -13.39
N VAL A 199 4.06 8.95 -14.37
CA VAL A 199 3.66 9.71 -15.56
C VAL A 199 4.07 8.94 -16.82
N PRO A 200 3.34 9.08 -17.94
CA PRO A 200 3.74 8.47 -19.20
C PRO A 200 5.13 8.94 -19.63
N GLY A 201 5.99 7.97 -19.93
CA GLY A 201 7.33 8.16 -20.44
C GLY A 201 7.51 7.47 -21.79
N ASN A 202 8.36 8.03 -22.65
CA ASN A 202 8.73 7.50 -23.96
C ASN A 202 10.24 7.18 -24.07
N THR A 203 10.88 6.99 -22.92
CA THR A 203 12.33 6.88 -22.75
C THR A 203 12.87 5.47 -22.99
N SER A 204 12.00 4.49 -23.28
CA SER A 204 12.38 3.12 -23.66
C SER A 204 11.78 2.74 -25.02
N SER A 205 12.30 1.68 -25.63
CA SER A 205 11.77 1.16 -26.91
C SER A 205 10.34 0.61 -26.81
N TRP A 206 9.83 0.44 -25.59
CA TRP A 206 8.44 0.08 -25.33
C TRP A 206 7.46 1.23 -25.59
N TYR A 207 7.95 2.47 -25.78
CA TYR A 207 7.25 3.75 -26.00
C TYR A 207 6.25 4.19 -24.95
N ASN A 208 5.39 3.29 -24.49
CA ASN A 208 4.55 3.49 -23.33
C ASN A 208 5.29 2.82 -22.18
N VAL A 209 5.91 3.61 -21.30
CA VAL A 209 6.38 3.25 -19.94
C VAL A 209 5.81 4.23 -18.92
N SER A 210 5.81 3.84 -17.65
CA SER A 210 5.55 4.76 -16.54
C SER A 210 6.87 5.26 -15.97
N ASP A 211 7.22 6.49 -16.30
CA ASP A 211 8.34 7.21 -15.68
C ASP A 211 7.94 7.69 -14.28
N ALA A 212 8.93 7.78 -13.41
CA ALA A 212 8.74 8.23 -12.05
C ALA A 212 9.13 9.70 -11.91
N MET A 213 8.17 10.52 -11.49
CA MET A 213 8.42 11.90 -11.10
C MET A 213 8.37 12.02 -9.58
N TYR A 214 9.41 12.58 -8.97
CA TYR A 214 9.55 12.66 -7.53
C TYR A 214 9.11 14.00 -6.96
N ALA A 215 8.26 13.97 -5.94
CA ALA A 215 7.72 15.15 -5.28
C ALA A 215 7.76 15.06 -3.75
N ASP A 216 7.95 16.21 -3.10
CA ASP A 216 7.62 16.41 -1.69
C ASP A 216 6.12 16.72 -1.60
N MET A 217 5.35 15.79 -1.00
CA MET A 217 3.89 15.81 -1.08
C MET A 217 3.23 15.56 0.27
N GLY A 218 2.27 16.42 0.60
CA GLY A 218 1.26 16.16 1.63
C GLY A 218 0.03 15.51 1.03
N ALA A 219 -0.52 14.50 1.70
CA ALA A 219 -1.73 13.79 1.31
C ALA A 219 -2.64 13.68 2.53
N GLY A 220 -3.77 14.38 2.51
CA GLY A 220 -4.79 14.27 3.54
C GLY A 220 -6.03 13.55 3.03
N HIS A 221 -6.78 12.99 3.97
CA HIS A 221 -7.98 12.24 3.66
C HIS A 221 -9.03 12.35 4.77
N PHE A 222 -10.28 12.18 4.40
CA PHE A 222 -11.40 11.99 5.31
C PHE A 222 -12.38 11.00 4.69
N GLY A 223 -13.03 10.19 5.52
CA GLY A 223 -13.91 9.16 5.00
C GLY A 223 -14.67 8.44 6.09
N GLY A 224 -15.46 7.48 5.66
CA GLY A 224 -16.15 6.59 6.56
C GLY A 224 -16.52 5.30 5.86
N SER A 225 -16.83 4.28 6.66
CA SER A 225 -17.34 3.01 6.20
C SER A 225 -18.38 2.47 7.15
N ILE A 226 -19.31 1.69 6.60
CA ILE A 226 -20.30 0.92 7.33
C ILE A 226 -20.18 -0.56 6.94
N ARG A 227 -20.49 -1.45 7.88
CA ARG A 227 -20.68 -2.88 7.64
C ARG A 227 -21.97 -3.32 8.31
N THR A 228 -22.75 -4.18 7.65
CA THR A 228 -23.99 -4.68 8.23
C THR A 228 -24.25 -6.15 7.89
N LYS A 229 -24.77 -6.87 8.89
CA LYS A 229 -25.32 -8.22 8.83
C LYS A 229 -26.79 -8.24 9.27
N LEU A 230 -27.44 -7.08 9.31
CA LEU A 230 -28.86 -6.96 9.72
C LEU A 230 -29.81 -7.62 8.71
N ILE A 231 -29.39 -7.78 7.47
CA ILE A 231 -30.17 -8.45 6.43
C ILE A 231 -29.76 -9.94 6.42
N PRO A 232 -30.70 -10.88 6.63
CA PRO A 232 -30.40 -12.31 6.65
C PRO A 232 -29.61 -12.78 5.44
N TYR A 233 -28.67 -13.70 5.67
CA TYR A 233 -27.80 -14.29 4.65
C TYR A 233 -26.88 -13.30 3.91
N THR A 234 -26.69 -12.09 4.43
CA THR A 234 -25.81 -11.09 3.82
C THR A 234 -24.73 -10.55 4.76
N ASP A 235 -23.57 -10.21 4.20
CA ASP A 235 -22.55 -9.36 4.82
C ASP A 235 -22.25 -8.23 3.84
N LEU A 236 -22.74 -7.03 4.18
CA LEU A 236 -22.63 -5.86 3.32
C LEU A 236 -21.61 -4.89 3.92
N SER A 237 -20.78 -4.31 3.07
CA SER A 237 -19.86 -3.25 3.47
C SER A 237 -19.85 -2.13 2.43
N LEU A 238 -19.76 -0.90 2.92
CA LEU A 238 -19.69 0.29 2.09
C LEU A 238 -18.67 1.25 2.69
N GLY A 239 -17.85 1.87 1.86
CA GLY A 239 -16.89 2.89 2.30
C GLY A 239 -16.68 3.97 1.26
N ALA A 240 -16.45 5.20 1.73
CA ALA A 240 -16.10 6.33 0.88
C ALA A 240 -14.96 7.13 1.51
N THR A 241 -14.10 7.71 0.69
CA THR A 241 -12.96 8.53 1.14
C THR A 241 -12.69 9.65 0.16
N GLY A 242 -12.67 10.89 0.66
CA GLY A 242 -12.16 12.06 -0.04
C GLY A 242 -10.67 12.23 0.24
N LEU A 243 -9.91 12.57 -0.79
CA LEU A 243 -8.44 12.70 -0.79
C LEU A 243 -8.06 14.07 -1.34
N PHE A 244 -7.14 14.74 -0.64
CA PHE A 244 -6.61 16.04 -1.03
C PHE A 244 -5.09 16.05 -0.90
N TYR A 245 -4.43 16.73 -1.84
CA TYR A 245 -2.98 16.68 -1.95
C TYR A 245 -2.39 18.07 -2.07
N ASN A 246 -1.20 18.25 -1.52
CA ASN A 246 -0.40 19.44 -1.67
C ASN A 246 1.00 19.04 -2.13
N VAL A 247 1.34 19.34 -3.39
CA VAL A 247 2.65 19.07 -3.98
C VAL A 247 3.52 20.31 -3.80
N LYS A 248 4.52 20.24 -2.91
CA LYS A 248 5.36 21.40 -2.58
C LYS A 248 6.45 21.63 -3.63
N LYS A 249 7.19 20.58 -3.97
CA LYS A 249 8.38 20.64 -4.82
C LYS A 249 8.52 19.36 -5.64
N TYR A 250 8.92 19.50 -6.91
CA TYR A 250 9.46 18.38 -7.68
C TYR A 250 10.99 18.35 -7.59
N THR A 251 11.58 17.15 -7.56
CA THR A 251 13.03 16.98 -7.39
C THR A 251 13.83 17.53 -8.59
N ASP A 252 13.28 17.44 -9.81
CA ASP A 252 13.88 17.95 -11.06
C ASP A 252 13.23 19.27 -11.55
N GLU A 253 13.06 20.23 -10.64
CA GLU A 253 12.79 21.63 -10.98
C GLU A 253 14.06 22.28 -11.57
N ASN A 254 14.53 21.83 -12.74
CA ASN A 254 15.43 22.64 -13.57
C ASN A 254 14.67 23.88 -14.07
N GLU A 255 15.38 24.99 -14.31
CA GLU A 255 14.81 26.28 -14.78
C GLU A 255 13.89 26.14 -16.01
N TYR A 256 14.14 25.15 -16.87
CA TYR A 256 13.31 24.81 -18.04
C TYR A 256 11.95 24.17 -17.70
N ASN A 257 11.78 23.64 -16.49
CA ASN A 257 10.58 22.97 -15.98
C ASN A 257 9.77 23.82 -14.98
N GLY A 258 10.23 25.05 -14.69
CA GLY A 258 9.66 25.95 -13.67
C GLY A 258 8.21 26.41 -13.89
N GLY A 259 7.56 25.98 -14.97
CA GLY A 259 6.15 26.24 -15.28
C GLY A 259 5.20 25.04 -15.17
N ARG A 260 5.67 23.86 -14.75
CA ARG A 260 4.81 22.65 -14.69
C ARG A 260 3.78 22.76 -13.56
N GLU A 261 2.51 22.49 -13.88
CA GLU A 261 1.45 22.47 -12.89
C GLU A 261 1.75 21.45 -11.78
N LYS A 262 1.73 21.87 -10.51
CA LYS A 262 2.00 20.99 -9.36
C LYS A 262 0.74 20.18 -9.03
N LYS A 263 0.63 18.96 -9.57
CA LYS A 263 -0.49 18.03 -9.32
C LYS A 263 -0.05 16.65 -8.83
N PRO A 264 -0.91 15.96 -8.05
CA PRO A 264 -0.67 14.59 -7.58
C PRO A 264 -0.97 13.58 -8.69
N TRP A 265 -0.14 13.52 -9.74
CA TRP A 265 -0.40 12.71 -10.93
C TRP A 265 -0.67 11.23 -10.61
N GLY A 266 -1.68 10.67 -11.28
CA GLY A 266 -2.16 9.31 -11.11
C GLY A 266 -2.98 9.06 -9.84
N LEU A 267 -2.96 9.98 -8.86
CA LEU A 267 -3.65 9.79 -7.58
C LEU A 267 -5.12 10.26 -7.64
N PRO A 268 -6.07 9.48 -7.10
CA PRO A 268 -7.47 9.85 -7.08
C PRO A 268 -7.78 10.85 -5.96
N THR A 269 -8.80 11.67 -6.16
CA THR A 269 -9.33 12.61 -5.15
C THR A 269 -10.57 12.06 -4.43
N ILE A 270 -11.16 10.99 -4.95
CA ILE A 270 -12.30 10.31 -4.33
C ILE A 270 -12.22 8.81 -4.58
N LYS A 271 -12.52 8.03 -3.55
CA LYS A 271 -12.67 6.57 -3.61
C LYS A 271 -13.98 6.14 -3.00
N PHE A 272 -14.59 5.14 -3.59
CA PHE A 272 -15.78 4.47 -3.07
C PHE A 272 -15.65 2.96 -3.27
N ALA A 273 -16.05 2.18 -2.27
CA ALA A 273 -16.01 0.74 -2.34
C ALA A 273 -17.29 0.16 -1.72
N PHE A 274 -17.87 -0.82 -2.39
CA PHE A 274 -19.01 -1.58 -1.90
C PHE A 274 -18.72 -3.07 -2.05
N ASN A 275 -18.98 -3.87 -1.02
CA ASN A 275 -18.90 -5.31 -1.11
C ASN A 275 -20.17 -5.92 -0.52
N ALA A 276 -20.69 -6.96 -1.15
CA ALA A 276 -21.85 -7.71 -0.70
C ALA A 276 -21.59 -9.21 -0.85
N ASP A 277 -21.55 -9.92 0.26
CA ASP A 277 -21.54 -11.38 0.29
C ASP A 277 -22.95 -11.90 0.57
N PHE A 278 -23.36 -12.93 -0.16
CA PHE A 278 -24.65 -13.59 -0.06
C PHE A 278 -24.46 -15.10 0.18
N THR A 279 -25.18 -15.63 1.16
CA THR A 279 -25.04 -17.02 1.66
C THR A 279 -26.39 -17.72 1.81
N PHE A 280 -27.35 -17.41 0.94
CA PHE A 280 -28.72 -17.95 0.98
C PHE A 280 -28.85 -19.38 0.41
N ILE A 281 -27.77 -19.94 -0.15
CA ILE A 281 -27.68 -21.33 -0.61
C ILE A 281 -26.56 -22.01 0.15
N ASP A 282 -26.83 -23.19 0.70
CA ASP A 282 -25.82 -23.98 1.42
C ASP A 282 -24.60 -24.25 0.54
N ASN A 283 -23.42 -24.11 1.14
CA ASN A 283 -22.11 -24.28 0.51
C ASN A 283 -21.79 -23.28 -0.62
N LEU A 284 -22.66 -22.30 -0.92
CA LEU A 284 -22.43 -21.29 -1.94
C LEU A 284 -22.31 -19.88 -1.34
N VAL A 285 -21.20 -19.21 -1.63
CA VAL A 285 -21.01 -17.78 -1.36
C VAL A 285 -20.98 -17.04 -2.68
N LEU A 286 -21.90 -16.09 -2.85
CA LEU A 286 -21.88 -15.14 -3.96
C LEU A 286 -21.39 -13.79 -3.44
N THR A 287 -20.39 -13.23 -4.10
CA THR A 287 -19.80 -11.93 -3.73
C THR A 287 -19.97 -10.96 -4.90
N ALA A 288 -20.46 -9.75 -4.62
CA ALA A 288 -20.39 -8.60 -5.51
C ALA A 288 -19.43 -7.56 -4.91
N ASN A 289 -18.42 -7.14 -5.67
CA ASN A 289 -17.47 -6.11 -5.27
C ASN A 289 -17.51 -4.97 -6.28
N TYR A 290 -17.71 -3.75 -5.81
CA TYR A 290 -17.66 -2.54 -6.62
C TYR A 290 -16.59 -1.59 -6.09
N THR A 291 -15.74 -1.08 -6.97
CA THR A 291 -14.72 -0.07 -6.66
C THR A 291 -14.84 1.10 -7.63
N PHE A 292 -14.85 2.30 -7.08
CA PHE A 292 -14.80 3.56 -7.82
C PHE A 292 -13.60 4.39 -7.39
N GLU A 293 -12.86 4.92 -8.37
CA GLU A 293 -11.78 5.90 -8.15
C GLU A 293 -11.90 7.05 -9.16
N GLY A 294 -12.03 8.27 -8.66
CA GLY A 294 -12.30 9.46 -9.48
C GLY A 294 -11.30 10.60 -9.27
N GLY A 295 -11.36 11.58 -10.17
CA GLY A 295 -10.60 12.84 -10.08
C GLY A 295 -9.10 12.71 -10.34
N ARG A 296 -8.67 11.60 -10.97
CA ARG A 296 -7.28 11.36 -11.35
C ARG A 296 -6.89 12.26 -12.53
N LYS A 297 -5.65 12.71 -12.53
CA LYS A 297 -5.04 13.46 -13.63
C LYS A 297 -3.67 12.88 -13.95
N THR A 298 -3.20 13.05 -15.16
CA THR A 298 -1.84 12.73 -15.57
C THR A 298 -1.18 13.93 -16.24
N TYR A 299 0.15 13.94 -16.27
CA TYR A 299 0.93 14.88 -17.07
C TYR A 299 1.29 14.20 -18.39
N PHE A 300 0.85 14.75 -19.51
CA PHE A 300 1.13 14.19 -20.82
C PHE A 300 1.39 15.32 -21.82
N MET A 301 2.50 15.24 -22.56
CA MET A 301 2.88 16.22 -23.60
C MET A 301 2.80 17.69 -23.17
N GLY A 302 3.20 18.01 -21.95
CA GLY A 302 3.18 19.39 -21.45
C GLY A 302 1.88 19.80 -20.74
N GLU A 303 0.84 18.96 -20.79
CA GLU A 303 -0.50 19.30 -20.33
C GLU A 303 -0.99 18.42 -19.19
N SER A 304 -1.98 18.96 -18.46
CA SER A 304 -2.70 18.31 -17.37
C SER A 304 -3.95 17.64 -17.94
N VAL A 305 -3.90 16.31 -18.14
CA VAL A 305 -4.99 15.55 -18.75
C VAL A 305 -5.80 14.86 -17.66
N SER A 306 -7.13 15.07 -17.66
CA SER A 306 -8.04 14.35 -16.78
C SER A 306 -8.16 12.89 -17.23
N MET A 307 -8.06 11.96 -16.28
CA MET A 307 -8.25 10.54 -16.55
C MET A 307 -9.69 10.14 -16.23
N ASP A 308 -10.22 9.20 -17.02
CA ASP A 308 -11.52 8.61 -16.75
C ASP A 308 -11.58 7.98 -15.35
N ALA A 309 -12.73 8.08 -14.70
CA ALA A 309 -12.96 7.42 -13.43
C ALA A 309 -12.91 5.89 -13.62
N ILE A 310 -12.39 5.18 -12.62
CA ILE A 310 -12.47 3.71 -12.57
C ILE A 310 -13.83 3.34 -12.01
N ASN A 311 -14.56 2.46 -12.69
CA ASN A 311 -15.78 1.82 -12.22
C ASN A 311 -15.61 0.31 -12.44
N ASP A 312 -15.20 -0.40 -11.40
CA ASP A 312 -14.97 -1.84 -11.47
C ASP A 312 -16.04 -2.58 -10.66
N LEU A 313 -16.94 -3.28 -11.35
CA LEU A 313 -17.89 -4.22 -10.74
C LEU A 313 -17.44 -5.64 -11.03
N SER A 314 -17.27 -6.42 -9.98
CA SER A 314 -16.80 -7.81 -10.05
C SER A 314 -17.75 -8.73 -9.29
N PHE A 315 -18.06 -9.89 -9.85
CA PHE A 315 -18.82 -10.95 -9.17
C PHE A 315 -17.98 -12.20 -8.99
N LYS A 316 -18.10 -12.86 -7.84
CA LYS A 316 -17.47 -14.14 -7.54
C LYS A 316 -18.53 -15.11 -7.02
N ALA A 317 -18.48 -16.35 -7.49
CA ALA A 317 -19.20 -17.47 -6.90
C ALA A 317 -18.17 -18.46 -6.35
N ASN A 318 -18.30 -18.85 -5.08
CA ASN A 318 -17.45 -19.84 -4.44
C ASN A 318 -18.33 -20.96 -3.88
N TYR A 319 -18.14 -22.19 -4.36
CA TYR A 319 -18.87 -23.37 -3.92
C TYR A 319 -17.95 -24.34 -3.18
N ASN A 320 -18.31 -24.69 -1.96
CA ASN A 320 -17.61 -25.70 -1.16
C ASN A 320 -18.14 -27.08 -1.57
N LEU A 321 -17.31 -27.85 -2.28
CA LEU A 321 -17.64 -29.23 -2.64
C LEU A 321 -17.50 -30.15 -1.43
N LEU A 322 -16.45 -29.92 -0.63
CA LEU A 322 -16.11 -30.63 0.60
C LEU A 322 -15.47 -29.63 1.59
N ASP A 323 -15.33 -30.00 2.86
CA ASP A 323 -14.71 -29.13 3.88
C ASP A 323 -13.28 -28.68 3.55
N TRP A 324 -12.56 -29.48 2.75
CA TRP A 324 -11.19 -29.22 2.30
C TRP A 324 -11.10 -28.76 0.84
N LEU A 325 -12.20 -28.80 0.07
CA LEU A 325 -12.22 -28.51 -1.37
C LEU A 325 -13.31 -27.50 -1.73
N SER A 326 -12.92 -26.37 -2.30
CA SER A 326 -13.85 -25.42 -2.93
C SER A 326 -13.45 -25.09 -4.35
N VAL A 327 -14.44 -24.74 -5.17
CA VAL A 327 -14.26 -24.23 -6.53
C VAL A 327 -14.81 -22.81 -6.59
N TYR A 328 -14.19 -21.95 -7.39
CA TYR A 328 -14.70 -20.61 -7.58
C TYR A 328 -14.62 -20.16 -9.03
N GLY A 329 -15.57 -19.31 -9.41
CA GLY A 329 -15.54 -18.50 -10.63
C GLY A 329 -15.63 -17.03 -10.26
N LYS A 330 -14.90 -16.17 -10.97
CA LYS A 330 -14.89 -14.72 -10.79
C LYS A 330 -14.96 -14.05 -12.16
N ALA A 331 -15.93 -13.16 -12.35
CA ALA A 331 -15.98 -12.25 -13.48
C ALA A 331 -15.67 -10.84 -12.99
N ASN A 332 -14.59 -10.25 -13.47
CA ASN A 332 -14.16 -8.91 -13.10
C ASN A 332 -14.58 -7.88 -14.17
N ASN A 333 -14.73 -6.63 -13.74
CA ASN A 333 -15.05 -5.51 -14.61
C ASN A 333 -16.26 -5.78 -15.55
N ILE A 334 -17.37 -6.26 -14.97
CA ILE A 334 -18.60 -6.61 -15.71
C ILE A 334 -19.22 -5.39 -16.41
N LEU A 335 -18.93 -4.18 -15.93
CA LEU A 335 -19.30 -2.93 -16.62
C LEU A 335 -18.56 -2.73 -17.95
N ASN A 336 -17.60 -3.61 -18.27
CA ASN A 336 -16.79 -3.62 -19.50
C ASN A 336 -16.08 -2.29 -19.75
N GLN A 337 -15.71 -1.57 -18.68
CA GLN A 337 -15.04 -0.29 -18.82
C GLN A 337 -13.56 -0.52 -19.12
N LYS A 338 -13.09 0.02 -20.24
CA LYS A 338 -11.66 0.00 -20.61
C LYS A 338 -10.90 1.16 -19.94
N TYR A 339 -10.92 1.19 -18.61
CA TYR A 339 -10.27 2.27 -17.86
C TYR A 339 -8.75 2.13 -17.84
N GLU A 340 -8.07 3.25 -17.65
CA GLU A 340 -6.62 3.31 -17.52
C GLU A 340 -6.24 3.53 -16.05
N ARG A 341 -5.50 2.59 -15.45
CA ARG A 341 -4.93 2.81 -14.10
C ARG A 341 -3.74 3.76 -14.16
N TYR A 342 -2.88 3.52 -15.15
CA TYR A 342 -1.78 4.39 -15.56
C TYR A 342 -2.11 4.85 -16.98
N TYR A 343 -1.97 6.14 -17.25
CA TYR A 343 -2.36 6.71 -18.55
C TYR A 343 -1.60 6.04 -19.70
N GLY A 344 -2.31 5.72 -20.79
CA GLY A 344 -1.77 4.96 -21.93
C GLY A 344 -1.77 3.44 -21.74
N TYR A 345 -2.20 2.93 -20.57
CA TYR A 345 -2.37 1.51 -20.31
C TYR A 345 -3.82 1.16 -20.05
N THR A 346 -4.53 0.93 -21.14
CA THR A 346 -5.89 0.43 -21.13
C THR A 346 -5.94 -0.98 -20.54
N LEU A 347 -6.69 -1.14 -19.44
CA LEU A 347 -6.93 -2.44 -18.86
C LEU A 347 -7.95 -3.23 -19.69
N GLN A 348 -7.92 -4.56 -19.51
CA GLN A 348 -8.92 -5.43 -20.11
C GLN A 348 -10.32 -5.03 -19.64
N GLY A 349 -11.30 -5.18 -20.53
CA GLY A 349 -12.71 -5.08 -20.17
C GLY A 349 -13.13 -6.25 -19.28
N ILE A 350 -14.22 -6.92 -19.64
CA ILE A 350 -14.65 -8.13 -18.92
C ILE A 350 -13.54 -9.18 -18.96
N ASN A 351 -13.18 -9.73 -17.79
CA ASN A 351 -12.27 -10.86 -17.68
C ASN A 351 -12.78 -11.89 -16.66
N ILE A 352 -12.54 -13.17 -16.95
CA ILE A 352 -13.05 -14.29 -16.16
C ILE A 352 -11.89 -15.11 -15.63
N LEU A 353 -11.95 -15.46 -14.35
CA LEU A 353 -10.99 -16.31 -13.65
C LEU A 353 -11.74 -17.44 -12.95
N GLY A 354 -11.26 -18.67 -13.09
CA GLY A 354 -11.73 -19.82 -12.32
C GLY A 354 -10.57 -20.45 -11.55
N GLY A 355 -10.88 -21.11 -10.43
CA GLY A 355 -9.87 -21.82 -9.66
C GLY A 355 -10.46 -22.78 -8.63
N ILE A 356 -9.57 -23.56 -8.03
CA ILE A 356 -9.86 -24.49 -6.94
C ILE A 356 -9.05 -24.08 -5.71
N ASN A 357 -9.61 -24.24 -4.51
CA ASN A 357 -8.90 -24.05 -3.25
C ASN A 357 -8.88 -25.37 -2.47
N LEU A 358 -7.69 -25.72 -1.98
CA LEU A 358 -7.46 -26.86 -1.11
C LEU A 358 -7.04 -26.37 0.27
N LYS A 359 -7.74 -26.77 1.31
CA LYS A 359 -7.43 -26.44 2.71
C LYS A 359 -6.92 -27.70 3.42
N PHE A 360 -5.70 -27.66 3.94
CA PHE A 360 -5.04 -28.75 4.66
C PHE A 360 -4.63 -28.32 6.06
#